data_AF-A0A3D8SJ46-F1
#
_entry.id   AF-A0A3D8SJ46-F1
#
_cell.length_a   1.000
_cell.length_b   1.000
_cell.length_c   1.000
_cell.angle_alpha   90.00
_cell.angle_beta   90.00
_cell.angle_gamma   90.00
#
_symmetry.space_group_name_H-M   'P 1'
#
loop_
_entity.id
_entity.type
_entity.pdbx_description
1 polymer ?
#
loop_
_entity_poly.entity_id
_entity_poly.type
_entity_poly.pdbx_seq_one_letter_code
_entity_poly.pdbx_strand_id
1 'polypeptide(L)'
;MTSECIGKAAVLRSLSRGTSFPVPGSVNLPDMLWLRCQATRFFFALIKAQSEHRLYRFFNSFEHGHPSSPNCVESNIFGSFRVIQTREPEHLKAVLTGKFADFSKGELFHKLWIPFLGDSIFTTDGKQWQGIRNLIRPMFVKDRFSDLDIFGRKVQTMLRLYSPSGDSTDVMDLFYRMTLDAITKFLLGKGINSLEKPAGGLCLGLCRC
;
A
#
# COMPACT_ATOMS: atom_id res chain seq x y z
N MET A 1 17.38 2.47 -25.86
CA MET A 1 16.97 1.48 -24.85
C MET A 1 18.18 0.60 -24.61
N THR A 2 18.87 0.75 -23.48
CA THR A 2 20.11 0.05 -23.16
C THR A 2 19.85 -1.47 -23.02
N SER A 3 20.83 -2.30 -23.35
CA SER A 3 20.76 -3.77 -23.27
C SER A 3 20.30 -4.28 -21.90
N GLU A 4 20.58 -3.52 -20.84
CA GLU A 4 20.14 -3.78 -19.46
C GLU A 4 18.61 -3.72 -19.28
N CYS A 5 17.93 -2.76 -19.93
CA CYS A 5 16.46 -2.65 -19.89
C CYS A 5 15.77 -3.85 -20.57
N ILE A 6 16.41 -4.44 -21.59
CA ILE A 6 15.86 -5.59 -22.31
C ILE A 6 15.91 -6.84 -21.42
N GLY A 7 16.98 -7.02 -20.64
CA GLY A 7 17.11 -8.11 -19.67
C GLY A 7 16.05 -8.06 -18.57
N LYS A 8 15.84 -6.89 -17.96
CA LYS A 8 14.83 -6.67 -16.90
C LYS A 8 13.39 -6.88 -17.41
N ALA A 9 13.10 -6.42 -18.63
CA ALA A 9 11.81 -6.67 -19.27
C ALA A 9 11.56 -8.15 -19.61
N ALA A 10 12.61 -8.93 -19.89
CA ALA A 10 12.51 -10.37 -20.12
C ALA A 10 12.21 -11.12 -18.82
N VAL A 11 12.81 -10.70 -17.70
CA VAL A 11 12.53 -11.23 -16.36
C VAL A 11 11.06 -11.02 -16.00
N LEU A 12 10.50 -9.83 -16.16
CA LEU A 12 9.05 -9.61 -15.94
C LEU A 12 8.14 -10.51 -16.78
N ARG A 13 8.51 -10.76 -18.05
CA ARG A 13 7.71 -11.61 -18.95
C ARG A 13 7.81 -13.08 -18.63
N SER A 14 8.88 -13.53 -17.98
CA SER A 14 9.02 -14.90 -17.46
C SER A 14 8.25 -15.04 -16.14
N LEU A 15 8.30 -14.00 -15.28
CA LEU A 15 7.50 -13.91 -14.06
C LEU A 15 5.99 -13.98 -14.34
N SER A 16 5.50 -13.24 -15.34
CA SER A 16 4.08 -13.29 -15.74
C SER A 16 3.66 -14.63 -16.37
N ARG A 17 4.61 -15.41 -16.90
CA ARG A 17 4.37 -16.71 -17.56
C ARG A 17 4.51 -17.90 -16.62
N GLY A 18 4.71 -17.65 -15.32
CA GLY A 18 4.79 -18.72 -14.32
C GLY A 18 6.06 -19.57 -14.38
N THR A 19 7.04 -19.23 -15.22
CA THR A 19 8.32 -19.95 -15.27
C THR A 19 9.09 -19.67 -13.98
N SER A 20 9.46 -20.72 -13.26
CA SER A 20 10.34 -20.66 -12.08
C SER A 20 11.75 -20.32 -12.54
N PHE A 21 12.42 -19.44 -11.80
CA PHE A 21 13.86 -19.28 -11.95
C PHE A 21 14.56 -20.33 -11.08
N PRO A 22 15.46 -21.16 -11.62
CA PRO A 22 16.41 -21.87 -10.78
C PRO A 22 17.41 -20.83 -10.25
N VAL A 23 17.18 -20.34 -9.03
CA VAL A 23 18.10 -19.42 -8.38
C VAL A 23 19.25 -20.25 -7.80
N PRO A 24 20.52 -20.05 -8.19
CA PRO A 24 21.65 -20.54 -7.40
C PRO A 24 21.65 -19.74 -6.09
N GLY A 25 21.22 -20.36 -5.00
CA GLY A 25 20.98 -19.65 -3.74
C GLY A 25 19.54 -19.16 -3.56
N SER A 26 18.55 -19.76 -4.26
CA SER A 26 17.21 -19.78 -3.67
C SER A 26 17.40 -20.31 -2.26
N VAL A 27 16.71 -19.70 -1.31
CA VAL A 27 16.51 -20.35 -0.03
C VAL A 27 15.59 -21.56 -0.32
N ASN A 28 16.18 -22.62 -0.89
CA ASN A 28 15.67 -23.97 -0.90
C ASN A 28 15.76 -24.42 0.56
N LEU A 29 14.80 -23.98 1.38
CA LEU A 29 14.60 -24.58 2.68
C LEU A 29 14.05 -25.99 2.43
N PRO A 30 14.70 -27.03 2.96
CA PRO A 30 14.39 -28.41 2.65
C PRO A 30 12.97 -28.79 3.12
N ASP A 31 12.32 -29.57 2.27
CA ASP A 31 11.14 -30.43 2.43
C ASP A 31 10.18 -30.22 3.63
N MET A 32 9.03 -29.65 3.25
CA MET A 32 7.70 -30.26 3.29
C MET A 32 6.95 -30.42 4.64
N LEU A 33 7.55 -30.32 5.82
CA LEU A 33 6.76 -30.37 7.09
C LEU A 33 6.89 -29.17 8.05
N TRP A 34 7.83 -28.24 7.83
CA TRP A 34 8.03 -27.06 8.68
C TRP A 34 7.35 -25.76 8.18
N LEU A 35 6.57 -25.82 7.08
CA LEU A 35 6.06 -24.63 6.37
C LEU A 35 5.10 -23.74 7.19
N ARG A 36 4.34 -24.29 8.14
CA ARG A 36 3.43 -23.50 8.99
C ARG A 36 4.17 -22.57 9.96
N CYS A 37 5.39 -22.92 10.37
CA CYS A 37 6.18 -22.10 11.28
C CYS A 37 6.95 -20.99 10.54
N GLN A 38 7.27 -21.17 9.26
CA GLN A 38 8.04 -20.19 8.49
C GLN A 38 7.26 -18.91 8.17
N ALA A 39 6.01 -19.04 7.72
CA ALA A 39 5.14 -17.88 7.48
C ALA A 39 4.94 -17.08 8.78
N THR A 40 4.68 -17.78 9.88
CA THR A 40 4.52 -17.20 11.22
C THR A 40 5.79 -16.44 11.64
N ARG A 41 6.97 -17.05 11.48
CA ARG A 41 8.26 -16.40 11.76
C ARG A 41 8.51 -15.17 10.89
N PHE A 42 8.14 -15.23 9.61
CA PHE A 42 8.23 -14.09 8.69
C PHE A 42 7.35 -12.94 9.14
N PHE A 43 6.08 -13.18 9.47
CA PHE A 43 5.17 -12.15 9.95
C PHE A 43 5.62 -11.55 11.29
N PHE A 44 6.07 -12.37 12.24
CA PHE A 44 6.62 -11.85 13.50
C PHE A 44 7.86 -10.98 13.26
N ALA A 45 8.77 -11.40 12.38
CA ALA A 45 9.94 -10.61 12.02
C ALA A 45 9.55 -9.30 11.30
N LEU A 46 8.53 -9.34 10.43
CA LEU A 46 7.99 -8.18 9.74
C LEU A 46 7.35 -7.18 10.71
N ILE A 47 6.50 -7.65 11.62
CA ILE A 47 5.85 -6.82 12.64
C ILE A 47 6.92 -6.19 13.55
N LYS A 48 7.90 -6.98 13.99
CA LYS A 48 9.02 -6.47 14.79
C LYS A 48 9.83 -5.42 14.04
N ALA A 49 10.17 -5.67 12.78
CA ALA A 49 10.89 -4.72 11.94
C ALA A 49 10.08 -3.43 11.70
N GLN A 50 8.75 -3.53 11.58
CA GLN A 50 7.87 -2.37 11.47
C GLN A 50 7.83 -1.58 12.79
N SER A 51 7.72 -2.24 13.95
CA SER A 51 7.73 -1.56 15.26
C SER A 51 9.06 -0.90 15.60
N GLU A 52 10.17 -1.43 15.07
CA GLU A 52 11.51 -0.89 15.29
C GLU A 52 11.93 0.12 14.20
N HIS A 53 11.03 0.49 13.28
CA HIS A 53 11.33 1.35 12.12
C HIS A 53 12.47 0.85 11.23
N ARG A 54 12.70 -0.48 11.20
CA ARG A 54 13.74 -1.15 10.41
C ARG A 54 13.20 -1.91 9.20
N LEU A 55 11.96 -1.64 8.80
CA LEU A 55 11.29 -2.29 7.68
C LEU A 55 12.10 -2.22 6.36
N TYR A 56 12.72 -1.07 6.09
CA TYR A 56 13.59 -0.90 4.93
C TYR A 56 14.80 -1.86 4.96
N ARG A 57 15.48 -1.99 6.11
CA ARG A 57 16.60 -2.91 6.27
C ARG A 57 16.17 -4.37 6.16
N PHE A 58 15.01 -4.70 6.71
CA PHE A 58 14.43 -6.04 6.59
C PHE A 58 14.23 -6.44 5.12
N PHE A 59 13.59 -5.58 4.32
CA PHE A 59 13.39 -5.87 2.89
C PHE A 59 14.68 -5.80 2.06
N ASN A 60 15.68 -5.02 2.48
CA ASN A 60 17.00 -5.03 1.83
C ASN A 60 17.81 -6.28 2.14
N SER A 61 17.54 -7.00 3.24
CA SER A 61 18.32 -8.19 3.61
C SER A 61 18.16 -9.39 2.65
N PHE A 62 17.19 -9.34 1.74
CA PHE A 62 16.92 -10.41 0.78
C PHE A 62 17.82 -10.31 -0.49
N GLU A 63 19.13 -10.15 -0.36
CA GLU A 63 20.05 -9.78 -1.48
C GLU A 63 20.40 -10.90 -2.49
N HIS A 64 19.51 -11.86 -2.78
CA HIS A 64 19.83 -13.01 -3.64
C HIS A 64 19.00 -13.04 -4.94
N GLY A 65 18.93 -11.92 -5.65
CA GLY A 65 18.25 -11.83 -6.95
C GLY A 65 19.05 -12.40 -8.13
N HIS A 66 18.36 -12.67 -9.24
CA HIS A 66 18.96 -13.15 -10.50
C HIS A 66 20.09 -12.21 -11.00
N PRO A 67 21.16 -12.71 -11.68
CA PRO A 67 22.29 -11.87 -12.12
C PRO A 67 21.90 -10.66 -12.98
N SER A 68 20.81 -10.76 -13.75
CA SER A 68 20.28 -9.64 -14.56
C SER A 68 19.37 -8.68 -13.79
N SER A 69 18.92 -9.06 -12.59
CA SER A 69 18.01 -8.26 -11.75
C SER A 69 18.26 -8.55 -10.26
N PRO A 70 19.33 -7.99 -9.66
CA PRO A 70 19.74 -8.29 -8.29
C PRO A 70 18.70 -7.87 -7.24
N ASN A 71 17.82 -6.93 -7.62
CA ASN A 71 16.76 -6.36 -6.77
C ASN A 71 15.41 -7.08 -6.92
N CYS A 72 15.39 -8.27 -7.51
CA CYS A 72 14.20 -9.08 -7.70
C CYS A 72 14.38 -10.47 -7.07
N VAL A 73 13.57 -10.78 -6.07
CA VAL A 73 13.67 -11.99 -5.26
C VAL A 73 12.38 -12.78 -5.36
N GLU A 74 12.53 -14.08 -5.59
CA GLU A 74 11.44 -15.04 -5.55
C GLU A 74 11.44 -15.77 -4.21
N SER A 75 10.28 -15.85 -3.57
CA SER A 75 10.10 -16.51 -2.28
C SER A 75 8.79 -17.29 -2.24
N ASN A 76 8.78 -18.45 -1.59
CA ASN A 76 7.57 -19.25 -1.36
C ASN A 76 7.30 -19.34 0.15
N ILE A 77 6.91 -18.21 0.76
CA ILE A 77 6.74 -18.09 2.21
C ILE A 77 5.42 -18.73 2.68
N PHE A 78 4.43 -18.86 1.79
CA PHE A 78 3.08 -19.36 2.12
C PHE A 78 2.83 -20.80 1.64
N GLY A 79 3.86 -21.51 1.19
CA GLY A 79 3.83 -22.89 0.69
C GLY A 79 3.13 -23.07 -0.65
N SER A 80 1.96 -22.46 -0.80
CA SER A 80 1.12 -22.54 -2.00
C SER A 80 1.18 -21.28 -2.88
N PHE A 81 1.82 -20.20 -2.41
CA PHE A 81 1.90 -18.95 -3.15
C PHE A 81 3.35 -18.54 -3.42
N ARG A 82 3.68 -18.45 -4.70
CA ARG A 82 4.89 -17.82 -5.21
C ARG A 82 4.78 -16.31 -5.03
N VAL A 83 5.68 -15.72 -4.26
CA VAL A 83 5.76 -14.29 -4.01
C VAL A 83 7.03 -13.75 -4.65
N ILE A 84 6.85 -12.81 -5.58
CA ILE A 84 7.95 -12.10 -6.24
C ILE A 84 8.02 -10.71 -5.65
N GLN A 85 9.15 -10.39 -5.04
CA GLN A 85 9.44 -9.07 -4.49
C GLN A 85 10.42 -8.37 -5.42
N THR A 86 10.07 -7.18 -5.89
CA THR A 86 10.94 -6.44 -6.80
C THR A 86 11.03 -4.98 -6.40
N ARG A 87 12.26 -4.45 -6.46
CA ARG A 87 12.57 -3.03 -6.21
C ARG A 87 13.06 -2.32 -7.48
N GLU A 88 12.92 -2.95 -8.63
CA GLU A 88 13.34 -2.37 -9.91
C GLU A 88 12.28 -1.40 -10.43
N PRO A 89 12.64 -0.15 -10.77
CA PRO A 89 11.67 0.84 -11.23
C PRO A 89 11.01 0.44 -12.56
N GLU A 90 11.70 -0.31 -13.42
CA GLU A 90 11.14 -0.84 -14.66
C GLU A 90 10.01 -1.84 -14.40
N HIS A 91 10.15 -2.66 -13.35
CA HIS A 91 9.15 -3.62 -12.91
C HIS A 91 7.92 -2.93 -12.35
N LEU A 92 8.12 -1.93 -11.50
CA LEU A 92 7.04 -1.11 -10.97
C LEU A 92 6.29 -0.39 -12.09
N LYS A 93 7.01 0.17 -13.07
CA LYS A 93 6.39 0.83 -14.23
C LYS A 93 5.57 -0.17 -15.05
N ALA A 94 6.08 -1.36 -15.33
CA ALA A 94 5.36 -2.36 -16.11
C ALA A 94 4.05 -2.81 -15.44
N VAL A 95 4.10 -3.06 -14.12
CA VAL A 95 2.94 -3.47 -13.31
C VAL A 95 1.92 -2.34 -13.19
N LEU A 96 2.36 -1.11 -12.87
CA LEU A 96 1.46 0.01 -12.58
C LEU A 96 0.90 0.71 -13.83
N THR A 97 1.64 0.73 -14.95
CA THR A 97 1.26 1.52 -16.14
C THR A 97 1.01 0.70 -17.39
N GLY A 98 1.72 -0.42 -17.58
CA GLY A 98 1.74 -1.12 -18.86
C GLY A 98 0.65 -2.18 -19.01
N LYS A 99 0.42 -2.98 -17.95
CA LYS A 99 -0.28 -4.26 -18.06
C LYS A 99 -1.19 -4.56 -16.87
N PHE A 100 -2.03 -3.60 -16.46
CA PHE A 100 -2.96 -3.80 -15.34
C PHE A 100 -3.85 -5.05 -15.53
N ALA A 101 -4.22 -5.38 -16.77
CA ALA A 101 -4.99 -6.58 -17.08
C ALA A 101 -4.22 -7.89 -16.84
N ASP A 102 -2.89 -7.90 -16.99
CA ASP A 102 -2.06 -9.09 -16.78
C ASP A 102 -1.69 -9.27 -15.29
N PHE A 103 -1.79 -8.21 -14.49
CA PHE A 103 -1.48 -8.18 -13.05
C PHE A 103 -2.74 -7.89 -12.21
N SER A 104 -3.78 -8.71 -12.39
CA SER A 104 -4.97 -8.67 -11.53
C SER A 104 -4.64 -9.08 -10.09
N LYS A 105 -5.36 -8.55 -9.11
CA LYS A 105 -5.23 -8.94 -7.69
C LYS A 105 -5.60 -10.40 -7.48
N GLY A 106 -6.57 -10.88 -8.27
CA GLY A 106 -6.96 -12.28 -8.34
C GLY A 106 -7.98 -12.68 -7.28
N GLU A 107 -8.56 -13.86 -7.48
CA GLU A 107 -9.70 -14.39 -6.71
C GLU A 107 -9.40 -14.56 -5.22
N LEU A 108 -8.18 -14.96 -4.87
CA LEU A 108 -7.79 -15.12 -3.47
C LEU A 108 -7.83 -13.77 -2.74
N PHE A 109 -7.26 -12.73 -3.34
CA PHE A 109 -7.28 -11.40 -2.76
C PHE A 109 -8.72 -10.91 -2.63
N HIS A 110 -9.54 -11.12 -3.65
CA HIS A 110 -10.96 -10.78 -3.60
C HIS A 110 -11.66 -11.46 -2.40
N LYS A 111 -11.58 -12.79 -2.27
CA LYS A 111 -12.20 -13.55 -1.17
C LYS A 111 -11.77 -13.10 0.22
N LEU A 112 -10.50 -12.75 0.40
CA LEU A 112 -9.99 -12.29 1.70
C LEU A 112 -10.55 -10.92 2.10
N TRP A 113 -10.82 -10.05 1.13
CA TRP A 113 -11.22 -8.66 1.39
C TRP A 113 -12.72 -8.38 1.24
N ILE A 114 -13.49 -9.27 0.59
CA ILE A 114 -14.94 -9.16 0.45
C ILE A 114 -15.67 -8.92 1.79
N PRO A 115 -15.36 -9.62 2.91
CA PRO A 115 -16.10 -9.40 4.16
C PRO A 115 -15.97 -7.98 4.72
N PHE A 116 -14.89 -7.27 4.38
CA PHE A 116 -14.59 -5.94 4.88
C PHE A 116 -14.99 -4.83 3.90
N LEU A 117 -14.68 -5.00 2.61
CA LEU A 117 -14.89 -3.96 1.59
C LEU A 117 -16.00 -4.29 0.59
N GLY A 118 -16.52 -5.51 0.60
CA GLY A 118 -17.43 -6.02 -0.44
C GLY A 118 -16.80 -5.94 -1.84
N ASP A 119 -17.66 -5.75 -2.84
CA ASP A 119 -17.26 -5.47 -4.22
C ASP A 119 -16.90 -3.99 -4.37
N SER A 120 -15.64 -3.68 -4.07
CA SER A 120 -15.10 -2.33 -4.11
C SER A 120 -14.07 -2.15 -5.22
N ILE A 121 -13.66 -0.89 -5.42
CA ILE A 121 -12.54 -0.55 -6.31
C ILE A 121 -11.21 -1.21 -5.90
N PHE A 122 -11.08 -1.63 -4.64
CA PHE A 122 -9.86 -2.26 -4.13
C PHE A 122 -9.89 -3.78 -4.25
N THR A 123 -11.07 -4.39 -4.27
CA THR A 123 -11.23 -5.85 -4.25
C THR A 123 -11.56 -6.44 -5.61
N THR A 124 -12.10 -5.66 -6.53
CA THR A 124 -12.50 -6.12 -7.87
C THR A 124 -11.40 -5.89 -8.91
N ASP A 125 -11.45 -6.66 -10.00
CA ASP A 125 -10.53 -6.59 -11.15
C ASP A 125 -11.31 -6.48 -12.48
N GLY A 126 -10.60 -6.16 -13.57
CA GLY A 126 -11.15 -6.18 -14.93
C GLY A 126 -12.31 -5.21 -15.18
N LYS A 127 -13.37 -5.68 -15.85
CA LYS A 127 -14.53 -4.85 -16.25
C LYS A 127 -15.29 -4.29 -15.04
N GLN A 128 -15.42 -5.07 -13.96
CA GLN A 128 -16.11 -4.62 -12.75
C GLN A 128 -15.36 -3.45 -12.10
N TRP A 129 -14.04 -3.56 -12.00
CA TRP A 129 -13.17 -2.47 -11.53
C TRP A 129 -13.30 -1.22 -12.41
N GLN A 130 -13.29 -1.38 -13.74
CA GLN A 130 -13.47 -0.26 -14.67
C GLN A 130 -14.83 0.42 -14.50
N GLY A 131 -15.90 -0.36 -14.32
CA GLY A 131 -17.25 0.16 -14.07
C GLY A 131 -17.33 1.00 -12.80
N ILE A 132 -16.83 0.48 -11.68
CA ILE A 132 -16.78 1.20 -10.39
C ILE A 132 -15.91 2.46 -10.52
N ARG A 133 -14.76 2.37 -11.20
CA ARG A 133 -13.88 3.52 -11.42
C ARG A 133 -14.55 4.59 -12.26
N ASN A 134 -15.31 4.23 -13.29
CA ASN A 134 -16.05 5.18 -14.12
C ASN A 134 -17.17 5.87 -13.34
N LEU A 135 -17.81 5.18 -12.40
CA LEU A 135 -18.81 5.76 -11.50
C LEU A 135 -18.19 6.78 -10.52
N ILE A 136 -17.02 6.47 -9.99
CA ILE A 136 -16.33 7.31 -9.00
C ILE A 136 -15.58 8.49 -9.65
N ARG A 137 -15.08 8.31 -10.88
CA ARG A 137 -14.24 9.30 -11.58
C ARG A 137 -14.84 10.71 -11.58
N PRO A 138 -16.14 10.95 -11.84
CA PRO A 138 -16.75 12.28 -11.78
C PRO A 138 -16.62 12.98 -10.42
N MET A 139 -16.51 12.24 -9.30
CA MET A 139 -16.27 12.82 -7.98
C MET A 139 -14.90 13.51 -7.88
N PHE A 140 -13.97 13.17 -8.78
CA PHE A 140 -12.59 13.66 -8.81
C PHE A 140 -12.25 14.53 -10.05
N VAL A 141 -13.20 14.76 -10.96
CA VAL A 141 -12.93 15.55 -12.18
C VAL A 141 -13.10 17.05 -11.93
N LYS A 142 -11.96 17.75 -12.04
CA LYS A 142 -11.64 19.17 -12.32
C LYS A 142 -12.57 20.36 -12.00
N ASP A 143 -13.89 20.24 -11.93
CA ASP A 143 -14.75 21.42 -11.62
C ASP A 143 -14.81 21.76 -10.12
N ARG A 144 -14.04 21.07 -9.27
CA ARG A 144 -13.91 21.35 -7.82
C ARG A 144 -12.52 21.84 -7.39
N PHE A 145 -11.68 22.34 -8.31
CA PHE A 145 -10.44 23.02 -7.89
C PHE A 145 -10.71 24.36 -7.17
N SER A 146 -11.94 24.87 -7.20
CA SER A 146 -12.42 25.98 -6.36
C SER A 146 -12.51 25.63 -4.87
N ASP A 147 -12.35 24.36 -4.48
CA ASP A 147 -12.43 23.90 -3.09
C ASP A 147 -11.06 23.78 -2.40
N LEU A 148 -9.95 24.20 -3.04
CA LEU A 148 -8.65 24.32 -2.35
C LEU A 148 -8.71 25.29 -1.16
N ASP A 149 -9.60 26.29 -1.23
CA ASP A 149 -9.90 27.20 -0.12
C ASP A 149 -10.50 26.49 1.10
N ILE A 150 -11.09 25.30 0.93
CA ILE A 150 -11.55 24.48 2.06
C ILE A 150 -10.35 23.99 2.87
N PHE A 151 -9.29 23.52 2.20
CA PHE A 151 -8.06 23.11 2.87
C PHE A 151 -7.40 24.30 3.55
N GLY A 152 -7.28 25.45 2.87
CA GLY A 152 -6.73 26.67 3.47
C GLY A 152 -7.46 27.10 4.74
N ARG A 153 -8.81 27.13 4.71
CA ARG A 153 -9.62 27.47 5.89
C ARG A 153 -9.45 26.46 7.02
N LYS A 154 -9.44 25.15 6.72
CA LYS A 154 -9.29 24.11 7.75
C LYS A 154 -7.87 24.09 8.35
N VAL A 155 -6.84 24.39 7.56
CA VAL A 155 -5.47 24.61 8.06
C VAL A 155 -5.43 25.82 9.00
N GLN A 156 -6.07 26.95 8.64
CA GLN A 156 -6.14 28.10 9.53
C GLN A 156 -6.88 27.79 10.84
N THR A 157 -8.00 27.05 10.78
CA THR A 157 -8.70 26.58 11.99
C THR A 157 -7.80 25.71 12.85
N MET A 158 -7.07 24.76 12.25
CA MET A 158 -6.12 23.91 12.95
C MET A 158 -5.00 24.72 13.62
N LEU A 159 -4.42 25.71 12.92
CA LEU A 159 -3.38 26.59 13.45
C LEU A 159 -3.87 27.46 14.61
N ARG A 160 -5.15 27.84 14.66
CA ARG A 160 -5.74 28.56 15.80
C ARG A 160 -5.91 27.68 17.04
N LEU A 161 -6.08 26.38 16.85
CA LEU A 161 -6.17 25.39 17.94
C LEU A 161 -4.79 24.99 18.47
N TYR A 162 -3.73 25.31 17.72
CA TYR A 162 -2.37 25.17 18.20
C TYR A 162 -2.13 26.18 19.32
N SER A 163 -2.00 25.69 20.56
CA SER A 163 -1.80 26.54 21.74
C SER A 163 -0.46 27.27 21.65
N PRO A 164 -0.43 28.62 21.69
CA PRO A 164 0.82 29.37 21.83
C PRO A 164 1.47 29.21 23.22
N SER A 165 0.74 28.60 24.17
CA SER A 165 1.06 28.61 25.60
C SER A 165 2.13 27.61 26.02
N GLY A 166 2.75 26.89 25.07
CA GLY A 166 3.84 25.93 25.36
C GLY A 166 3.38 24.56 25.85
N ASP A 167 2.07 24.29 25.86
CA ASP A 167 1.52 22.99 26.22
C ASP A 167 1.78 21.95 25.12
N SER A 168 2.13 20.71 25.52
CA SER A 168 2.31 19.61 24.59
C SER A 168 1.00 19.29 23.89
N THR A 169 0.90 19.65 22.61
CA THR A 169 -0.25 19.37 21.75
C THR A 169 0.03 18.18 20.86
N ASP A 170 -0.89 17.21 20.79
CA ASP A 170 -0.80 16.12 19.82
C ASP A 170 -1.12 16.65 18.41
N VAL A 171 -0.05 16.91 17.67
CA VAL A 171 -0.11 17.40 16.30
C VAL A 171 -0.75 16.36 15.36
N MET A 172 -0.59 15.06 15.64
CA MET A 172 -1.16 14.01 14.79
C MET A 172 -2.69 13.97 14.90
N ASP A 173 -3.25 14.10 16.10
CA ASP A 173 -4.70 14.21 16.30
C ASP A 173 -5.29 15.39 15.52
N LEU A 174 -4.63 16.55 15.57
CA LEU A 174 -5.03 17.74 14.80
C LEU A 174 -5.00 17.49 13.29
N PHE A 175 -3.95 16.86 12.76
CA PHE A 175 -3.86 16.52 11.34
C PHE A 175 -4.94 15.52 10.90
N TYR A 176 -5.21 14.49 11.71
CA TYR A 176 -6.26 13.51 11.39
C TYR A 176 -7.64 14.16 11.33
N ARG A 177 -7.98 15.00 12.32
CA ARG A 177 -9.26 15.72 12.36
C ARG A 177 -9.40 16.71 11.21
N MET A 178 -8.33 17.45 10.90
CA MET A 178 -8.30 18.39 9.77
C MET A 178 -8.53 17.66 8.45
N THR A 179 -7.83 16.54 8.25
CA THR A 179 -7.94 15.72 7.03
C THR A 179 -9.34 15.13 6.90
N LEU A 180 -9.93 14.64 8.00
CA LEU A 180 -11.30 14.12 8.01
C LEU A 180 -12.32 15.21 7.64
N ASP A 181 -12.21 16.40 8.21
CA ASP A 181 -13.08 17.54 7.89
C ASP A 181 -12.94 17.99 6.44
N ALA A 182 -11.72 18.07 5.92
CA ALA A 182 -11.45 18.47 4.55
C ALA A 182 -12.00 17.44 3.55
N ILE A 183 -11.73 16.15 3.77
CA ILE A 183 -12.20 15.06 2.90
C ILE A 183 -13.72 14.95 2.93
N THR A 184 -14.36 15.02 4.10
CA THR A 184 -15.83 14.90 4.21
C THR A 184 -16.53 16.08 3.55
N LYS A 185 -16.02 17.30 3.75
CA LYS A 185 -16.54 18.49 3.07
C LYS A 185 -16.36 18.40 1.56
N PHE A 186 -15.21 17.91 1.09
CA PHE A 186 -14.90 17.79 -0.34
C PHE A 186 -15.73 16.69 -1.03
N LEU A 187 -15.78 15.50 -0.46
CA LEU A 187 -16.47 14.34 -1.06
C LEU A 187 -17.99 14.39 -0.87
N LEU A 188 -18.47 14.76 0.31
CA LEU A 188 -19.88 14.69 0.69
C LEU A 188 -20.58 16.06 0.68
N GLY A 189 -19.85 17.15 0.45
CA GLY A 189 -20.39 18.53 0.48
C GLY A 189 -20.65 19.07 1.90
N LYS A 190 -20.60 18.23 2.93
CA LYS A 190 -20.84 18.59 4.34
C LYS A 190 -19.66 18.13 5.21
N GLY A 191 -19.07 19.07 5.95
CA GLY A 191 -18.00 18.79 6.91
C GLY A 191 -18.58 18.34 8.25
N ILE A 192 -17.85 17.45 8.93
CA ILE A 192 -18.24 16.93 10.25
C ILE A 192 -17.82 17.89 11.38
N ASN A 193 -16.93 18.84 11.09
CA ASN A 193 -16.42 19.85 12.01
C ASN A 193 -15.75 19.22 13.25
N SER A 194 -15.00 18.15 13.03
CA SER A 194 -14.27 17.38 14.04
C SER A 194 -13.15 18.17 14.71
N LEU A 195 -12.60 19.19 14.02
CA LEU A 195 -11.66 20.15 14.62
C LEU A 195 -12.32 21.05 15.68
N GLU A 196 -13.55 21.47 15.43
CA GLU A 196 -14.26 22.46 16.26
C GLU A 196 -15.07 21.80 17.39
N LYS A 197 -15.49 20.55 17.18
CA LYS A 197 -16.26 19.76 18.14
C LYS A 197 -15.51 18.46 18.45
N PRO A 198 -14.57 18.48 19.40
CA PRO A 198 -13.90 17.27 19.86
C PRO A 198 -14.89 16.37 20.63
N ALA A 199 -15.66 15.55 19.91
CA ALA A 199 -16.50 14.52 20.50
C ALA A 199 -15.65 13.30 20.86
N GLY A 200 -14.98 13.35 22.01
CA GLY A 200 -14.08 12.29 22.48
C GLY A 200 -12.79 12.20 21.65
N GLY A 201 -11.71 11.72 22.27
CA GLY A 201 -10.45 11.53 21.57
C GLY A 201 -10.63 10.62 20.36
N LEU A 202 -10.18 11.06 19.19
CA LEU A 202 -9.93 10.20 18.03
C LEU A 202 -8.65 9.40 18.34
N CYS A 203 -8.68 8.64 19.45
CA CYS A 203 -7.60 7.76 19.85
C CYS A 203 -7.55 6.60 18.86
N LEU A 204 -6.92 6.84 17.72
CA LEU A 204 -6.40 5.83 16.80
C LEU A 204 -5.20 5.14 17.48
N GLY A 205 -5.42 4.51 18.64
CA GLY A 205 -4.62 3.45 19.27
C GLY A 205 -3.08 3.51 19.27
N LEU A 206 -2.43 4.62 18.96
CA LEU A 206 -0.98 4.66 18.65
C LEU A 206 -0.15 5.58 19.55
N CYS A 207 -0.77 6.38 20.41
CA CYS A 207 -0.07 7.07 21.50
C CYS A 207 -0.75 6.73 22.82
N ARG A 208 -0.01 6.01 23.68
CA ARG A 208 -0.38 5.78 25.08
C ARG A 208 -0.47 7.12 25.81
N CYS A 209 -1.50 7.27 26.63
CA CYS A 209 -1.54 8.20 27.76
C CYS A 209 -0.34 7.99 28.70
#